data_AF-A0A947C0X2-F1
#
_entry.id   AF-A0A947C0X2-F1
#
_cell.length_a   1.000
_cell.length_b   1.000
_cell.length_c   1.000
_cell.angle_alpha   90.00
_cell.angle_beta   90.00
_cell.angle_gamma   90.00
#
_symmetry.space_group_name_H-M   'P 1'
#
loop_
_entity.id
_entity.type
_entity.pdbx_description
1 polymer ?
#
loop_
_entity_poly.entity_id
_entity_poly.type
_entity_poly.pdbx_seq_one_letter_code
_entity_poly.pdbx_strand_id
1 'polypeptide(L)'
;MNDEESNLPANRLWQPTTAKWFGVVFGGSVLYAIVRYHVAGDIEWRQFPVFILNKATSLAAVIFVAASYLVGKFIHGYDDDKRLRLVVIKFCGLMGFSLAGIHAVLALTIWTPAY
;
A
#
# COMPACT_ATOMS: atom_id res chain seq x y z
N MET A 1 14.04 33.06 -16.04
CA MET A 1 13.61 31.81 -15.38
C MET A 1 12.15 32.07 -15.02
N ASN A 2 11.21 31.47 -15.77
CA ASN A 2 9.81 31.87 -15.68
C ASN A 2 9.21 31.38 -14.36
N ASP A 3 8.47 32.26 -13.68
CA ASP A 3 7.89 32.02 -12.35
C ASP A 3 6.91 30.83 -12.31
N GLU A 4 6.50 30.33 -13.47
CA GLU A 4 5.67 29.12 -13.64
C GLU A 4 6.41 27.81 -13.32
N GLU A 5 7.74 27.75 -13.46
CA GLU A 5 8.52 26.53 -13.19
C GLU A 5 8.67 26.27 -11.67
N SER A 6 8.52 27.33 -10.85
CA SER A 6 8.57 27.24 -9.38
C SER A 6 7.31 26.68 -8.74
N ASN A 7 6.19 26.65 -9.48
CA ASN A 7 4.88 26.16 -9.02
C ASN A 7 4.56 24.72 -9.43
N LEU A 8 5.51 24.02 -10.04
CA LEU A 8 5.35 22.60 -10.33
C LEU A 8 5.44 21.83 -9.00
N PRO A 9 4.43 21.04 -8.58
CA PRO A 9 4.62 20.13 -7.46
C PRO A 9 5.81 19.23 -7.83
N ALA A 10 6.81 19.25 -6.95
CA ALA A 10 8.12 18.62 -7.16
C ALA A 10 7.96 17.20 -7.71
N ASN A 11 8.97 16.69 -8.42
CA ASN A 11 9.10 15.29 -8.85
C ASN A 11 9.18 14.32 -7.65
N ARG A 12 8.21 14.40 -6.74
CA ARG A 12 8.13 13.75 -5.45
C ARG A 12 6.96 12.80 -5.54
N LEU A 13 7.25 11.50 -5.42
CA LEU A 13 6.23 10.45 -5.35
C LEU A 13 5.35 10.58 -4.10
N TRP A 14 5.91 11.15 -3.02
CA TRP A 14 5.20 11.44 -1.79
C TRP A 14 4.44 12.76 -1.88
N GLN A 15 3.13 12.65 -2.02
CA GLN A 15 2.18 13.75 -2.16
C GLN A 15 1.00 13.49 -1.20
N PRO A 16 0.20 14.51 -0.86
CA PRO A 16 -0.98 14.31 -0.03
C PRO A 16 -1.93 13.23 -0.58
N THR A 17 -2.07 13.14 -1.90
CA THR A 17 -2.90 12.12 -2.57
C THR A 17 -2.33 10.72 -2.39
N THR A 18 -1.03 10.51 -2.59
CA THR A 18 -0.40 9.19 -2.42
C THR A 18 -0.32 8.77 -0.95
N ALA A 19 -0.16 9.72 -0.03
CA ALA A 19 -0.28 9.49 1.40
C ALA A 19 -1.69 9.04 1.81
N LYS A 20 -2.74 9.64 1.22
CA LYS A 20 -4.13 9.19 1.40
C LYS A 20 -4.33 7.76 0.89
N TRP A 21 -3.83 7.44 -0.31
CA TRP A 21 -3.84 6.07 -0.83
C TRP A 21 -3.18 5.09 0.13
N PHE A 22 -2.02 5.45 0.67
CA PHE A 22 -1.34 4.64 1.68
C PHE A 22 -2.12 4.45 2.96
N GLY A 23 -2.61 5.54 3.56
CA GLY A 23 -3.41 5.46 4.78
C GLY A 23 -4.65 4.59 4.61
N VAL A 24 -5.38 4.75 3.51
CA VAL A 24 -6.61 3.98 3.24
C VAL A 24 -6.30 2.51 2.99
N VAL A 25 -5.38 2.19 2.07
CA VAL A 25 -5.13 0.80 1.68
C VAL A 25 -4.39 0.04 2.77
N PHE A 26 -3.27 0.59 3.25
CA PHE A 26 -2.45 -0.09 4.25
C PHE A 26 -3.14 -0.08 5.62
N GLY A 27 -3.66 1.08 6.05
CA GLY A 27 -4.41 1.19 7.31
C GLY A 27 -5.67 0.32 7.31
N GLY A 28 -6.42 0.29 6.21
CA GLY A 28 -7.57 -0.59 6.04
C GLY A 28 -7.19 -2.08 6.09
N SER A 29 -6.08 -2.46 5.47
CA SER A 29 -5.58 -3.85 5.49
C SER A 29 -5.15 -4.29 6.90
N VAL A 30 -4.48 -3.40 7.65
CA VAL A 30 -4.12 -3.64 9.06
C VAL A 30 -5.36 -3.77 9.92
N LEU A 31 -6.31 -2.83 9.82
CA LEU A 31 -7.55 -2.87 10.58
C LEU A 31 -8.34 -4.15 10.32
N TYR A 32 -8.48 -4.54 9.05
CA TYR A 32 -9.12 -5.79 8.66
C TYR A 32 -8.43 -7.01 9.28
N ALA A 33 -7.10 -7.08 9.22
CA ALA A 33 -6.35 -8.18 9.80
C ALA A 33 -6.51 -8.24 11.33
N ILE A 34 -6.48 -7.11 12.02
CA ILE A 34 -6.73 -7.05 13.47
C ILE A 34 -8.14 -7.58 13.78
N VAL A 35 -9.17 -7.06 13.13
CA VAL A 35 -10.55 -7.48 13.37
C VAL A 35 -10.72 -8.98 13.09
N ARG A 36 -10.21 -9.48 11.96
CA ARG A 36 -10.35 -10.88 11.57
C ARG A 36 -9.65 -11.85 12.53
N TYR A 37 -8.43 -11.52 12.94
CA TYR A 37 -7.58 -12.48 13.65
C TYR A 37 -7.60 -12.32 15.17
N HIS A 38 -7.96 -11.14 15.70
CA HIS A 38 -8.04 -10.88 17.15
C HIS A 38 -9.45 -10.70 17.69
N VAL A 39 -10.38 -10.16 16.88
CA VAL A 39 -11.76 -9.94 17.35
C VAL A 39 -12.63 -11.14 16.98
N ALA A 40 -12.47 -11.67 15.78
CA ALA A 40 -13.20 -12.83 15.30
C ALA A 40 -12.44 -14.16 15.43
N GLY A 41 -11.16 -14.13 15.82
CA GLY A 41 -10.33 -15.31 16.04
C GLY A 41 -9.64 -15.26 17.39
N ASP A 42 -9.21 -16.43 17.88
CA ASP A 42 -8.61 -16.60 19.20
C ASP A 42 -7.07 -16.53 19.18
N ILE A 43 -6.48 -15.66 18.35
CA ILE A 43 -5.02 -15.55 18.28
C ILE A 43 -4.47 -14.70 19.43
N GLU A 44 -3.47 -15.24 20.12
CA GLU A 44 -2.77 -14.56 21.21
C GLU A 44 -2.02 -13.31 20.70
N TRP A 45 -2.21 -12.17 21.39
CA TRP A 45 -1.59 -10.87 21.08
C TRP A 45 -0.05 -10.88 21.03
N ARG A 46 0.60 -11.94 21.49
CA ARG A 46 2.06 -12.06 21.47
C ARG A 46 2.61 -12.44 20.09
N GLN A 47 1.79 -13.09 19.26
CA GLN A 47 2.08 -13.39 17.85
C GLN A 47 1.78 -12.19 16.91
N PHE A 48 1.24 -11.11 17.48
CA PHE A 48 0.69 -9.94 16.79
C PHE A 48 1.64 -9.27 15.78
N PRO A 49 2.90 -8.92 16.11
CA PRO A 49 3.65 -7.99 15.27
C PRO A 49 4.00 -8.63 13.92
N VAL A 50 4.53 -9.85 13.92
CA VAL A 50 5.02 -10.48 12.68
C VAL A 50 3.87 -11.10 11.90
N PHE A 51 2.94 -11.80 12.57
CA PHE A 51 1.85 -12.51 11.90
C PHE A 51 0.82 -11.56 11.26
N ILE A 52 0.35 -10.54 11.99
CA ILE A 52 -0.64 -9.59 11.48
C ILE A 52 -0.03 -8.71 10.41
N LEU A 53 1.20 -8.20 10.61
CA LEU A 53 1.87 -7.42 9.58
C LEU A 53 2.10 -8.24 8.32
N ASN A 54 2.42 -9.54 8.41
CA ASN A 54 2.55 -10.41 7.25
C ASN A 54 1.24 -10.52 6.44
N LYS A 55 0.09 -10.62 7.12
CA LYS A 55 -1.23 -10.66 6.45
C LYS A 55 -1.65 -9.30 5.90
N ALA A 56 -1.41 -8.23 6.64
CA ALA A 56 -1.76 -6.87 6.22
C ALA A 56 -0.90 -6.41 5.03
N THR A 57 0.40 -6.68 5.07
CA THR A 57 1.34 -6.33 3.98
C THR A 57 1.03 -7.07 2.70
N SER A 58 0.68 -8.38 2.76
CA SER A 58 0.30 -9.13 1.56
C SER A 58 -1.00 -8.62 0.94
N LEU A 59 -2.02 -8.35 1.76
CA LEU A 59 -3.29 -7.80 1.28
C LEU A 59 -3.09 -6.40 0.66
N ALA A 60 -2.37 -5.52 1.36
CA ALA A 60 -2.07 -4.19 0.86
C ALA A 60 -1.26 -4.25 -0.44
N ALA A 61 -0.27 -5.16 -0.55
CA ALA A 61 0.53 -5.34 -1.75
C ALA A 61 -0.34 -5.67 -2.97
N VAL A 62 -1.25 -6.64 -2.84
CA VAL A 62 -2.17 -7.04 -3.91
C VAL A 62 -3.09 -5.88 -4.31
N ILE A 63 -3.68 -5.18 -3.32
CA ILE A 63 -4.56 -4.03 -3.59
C ILE A 63 -3.81 -2.93 -4.33
N PHE A 64 -2.58 -2.62 -3.91
CA PHE A 64 -1.77 -1.57 -4.54
C PHE A 64 -1.37 -1.92 -5.98
N VAL A 65 -0.95 -3.16 -6.23
CA VAL A 65 -0.65 -3.63 -7.59
C VAL A 65 -1.90 -3.55 -8.45
N ALA A 66 -3.04 -4.06 -7.97
CA ALA A 66 -4.31 -3.98 -8.69
C ALA A 66 -4.74 -2.52 -8.96
N ALA A 67 -4.60 -1.63 -7.97
CA ALA A 67 -4.91 -0.22 -8.10
C ALA A 67 -4.03 0.46 -9.17
N SER A 68 -2.76 0.08 -9.30
CA SER A 68 -1.88 0.62 -10.36
C SER A 68 -2.42 0.35 -11.77
N TYR A 69 -2.96 -0.86 -12.01
CA TYR A 69 -3.59 -1.22 -13.28
C TYR A 69 -4.96 -0.56 -13.47
N LEU A 70 -5.77 -0.51 -12.41
CA LEU A 70 -7.10 0.11 -12.45
C LEU A 70 -7.01 1.61 -12.73
N VAL A 71 -6.12 2.34 -12.05
CA VAL A 71 -5.85 3.77 -12.32
C VAL A 71 -5.23 3.96 -13.71
N GLY A 72 -4.42 3.00 -14.15
CA GLY A 72 -3.85 3.00 -15.49
C GLY A 72 -4.88 2.87 -16.61
N LYS A 73 -5.96 2.10 -16.42
CA LYS A 73 -6.83 1.69 -17.53
C LYS A 73 -8.31 2.07 -17.41
N PHE A 74 -8.84 2.13 -16.18
CA PHE A 74 -10.30 2.17 -15.96
C PHE A 74 -10.78 3.35 -15.11
N ILE A 75 -9.91 3.93 -14.27
CA ILE A 75 -10.29 5.06 -13.41
C ILE A 75 -9.93 6.38 -14.13
N HIS A 76 -10.97 7.08 -14.59
CA HIS A 76 -10.87 8.39 -15.25
C HIS A 76 -10.81 9.57 -14.26
N GLY A 77 -10.84 9.32 -12.94
CA GLY A 77 -10.85 10.37 -11.90
C GLY A 77 -9.58 11.23 -11.82
N TYR A 78 -8.57 10.96 -12.66
CA TYR A 78 -7.34 11.74 -12.78
C TYR A 78 -7.07 12.18 -14.22
N ASP A 79 -8.06 12.13 -15.13
CA ASP A 79 -7.85 12.49 -16.54
C ASP A 79 -7.60 13.98 -16.76
N ASP A 80 -8.12 14.83 -15.87
CA ASP A 80 -7.85 16.27 -15.85
C ASP A 80 -6.37 16.59 -15.56
N ASP A 81 -5.66 15.70 -14.84
CA ASP A 81 -4.24 15.82 -14.53
C ASP A 81 -3.48 14.52 -14.85
N LYS A 82 -3.05 14.40 -16.11
CA LYS A 82 -2.26 13.28 -16.62
C LYS A 82 -0.98 13.04 -15.80
N ARG A 83 -0.37 14.08 -15.23
CA ARG A 83 0.88 13.95 -14.44
C ARG A 83 0.58 13.32 -13.09
N LEU A 84 -0.47 13.79 -12.40
CA LEU A 84 -0.94 13.20 -11.15
C LEU A 84 -1.34 11.72 -11.36
N ARG A 85 -2.04 11.40 -12.45
CA ARG A 85 -2.39 10.01 -12.80
C ARG A 85 -1.15 9.12 -12.87
N LEU A 86 -0.11 9.55 -13.58
CA LEU A 86 1.15 8.81 -13.68
C LEU A 86 1.87 8.66 -12.34
N VAL A 87 1.84 9.70 -11.49
CA VAL A 87 2.41 9.63 -10.13
C VAL A 87 1.68 8.60 -9.28
N VAL A 88 0.35 8.57 -9.30
CA VAL A 88 -0.47 7.60 -8.56
C VAL A 88 -0.22 6.18 -9.07
N ILE A 89 -0.18 5.96 -10.39
CA ILE A 89 0.11 4.64 -10.97
C ILE A 89 1.49 4.14 -10.52
N LYS A 90 2.53 4.98 -10.65
CA LYS A 90 3.89 4.64 -10.24
C LYS A 90 3.99 4.37 -8.74
N PHE A 91 3.35 5.21 -7.93
CA PHE A 91 3.32 5.04 -6.48
C PHE A 91 2.66 3.73 -6.09
N CYS A 92 1.45 3.45 -6.60
CA CYS A 92 0.73 2.21 -6.30
C CYS A 92 1.52 0.97 -6.75
N GLY A 93 2.11 1.00 -7.96
CA GLY A 93 2.92 -0.12 -8.44
C GLY A 93 4.17 -0.37 -7.60
N LEU A 94 4.94 0.69 -7.32
CA LEU A 94 6.18 0.58 -6.53
C LEU A 94 5.89 0.18 -5.08
N MET A 95 4.90 0.80 -4.44
CA MET A 95 4.50 0.45 -3.08
C MET A 95 3.98 -0.97 -2.98
N GLY A 96 3.16 -1.41 -3.94
CA GLY A 96 2.66 -2.78 -3.99
C GLY A 96 3.80 -3.79 -4.09
N PHE A 97 4.75 -3.55 -4.98
CA PHE A 97 5.94 -4.39 -5.11
C PHE A 97 6.81 -4.39 -3.84
N SER A 98 7.07 -3.22 -3.24
CA SER A 98 7.82 -3.11 -1.99
C SER A 98 7.16 -3.86 -0.84
N LEU A 99 5.84 -3.74 -0.69
CA LEU A 99 5.08 -4.47 0.34
C LEU A 99 5.06 -5.97 0.08
N ALA A 100 5.04 -6.42 -1.17
CA ALA A 100 5.20 -7.84 -1.51
C ALA A 100 6.58 -8.37 -1.11
N GLY A 101 7.63 -7.57 -1.31
CA GLY A 101 8.99 -7.88 -0.84
C GLY A 101 9.06 -7.99 0.68
N ILE A 102 8.47 -7.04 1.41
CA ILE A 102 8.37 -7.09 2.88
C ILE A 102 7.59 -8.32 3.32
N HIS A 103 6.46 -8.61 2.68
CA HIS A 103 5.67 -9.82 2.93
C HIS A 103 6.51 -11.09 2.75
N ALA A 104 7.29 -11.20 1.68
CA ALA A 104 8.16 -12.36 1.45
C ALA A 104 9.19 -12.52 2.58
N VAL A 105 9.83 -11.43 3.02
CA VAL A 105 10.77 -11.45 4.15
C VAL A 105 10.06 -11.89 5.44
N LEU A 106 8.90 -11.32 5.76
CA LEU A 106 8.12 -11.70 6.94
C LEU A 106 7.68 -13.17 6.88
N ALA A 107 7.25 -13.66 5.71
CA ALA A 107 6.89 -15.06 5.53
C ALA A 107 8.06 -16.01 5.82
N LEU A 108 9.28 -15.65 5.41
CA LEU A 108 10.49 -16.42 5.75
C LEU A 108 10.77 -16.44 7.25
N THR A 109 10.49 -15.36 7.98
CA THR A 109 10.67 -15.34 9.45
C THR A 109 9.67 -16.24 10.18
N ILE A 110 8.47 -16.44 9.61
CA ILE A 110 7.41 -17.30 10.17
C ILE A 110 7.58 -18.76 9.75
N TRP A 111 8.50 -19.09 8.83
CA TRP A 111 8.70 -20.45 8.31
C TRP A 111 9.10 -21.49 9.38
N THR A 112 9.38 -21.08 10.62
CA THR A 112 9.70 -22.00 11.70
C THR A 112 8.45 -22.63 12.32
N PRO A 113 8.47 -23.93 12.70
CA PRO A 113 7.30 -24.67 13.21
C PRO A 113 6.83 -24.24 14.61
N ALA A 114 7.36 -23.14 15.15
CA ALA A 114 6.97 -22.58 16.45
C ALA A 114 5.78 -21.61 16.36
N TYR A 115 5.18 -21.48 15.16
CA TYR A 115 3.98 -20.70 14.85
C TYR A 115 2.91 -21.58 14.19
#